data_AF-A0A516V238-F1
#
_entry.id   AF-A0A516V238-F1
#
_cell.length_a   1.000
_cell.length_b   1.000
_cell.length_c   1.000
_cell.angle_alpha   90.00
_cell.angle_beta   90.00
_cell.angle_gamma   90.00
#
_symmetry.space_group_name_H-M   'P 1'
#
loop_
_entity.id
_entity.type
_entity.pdbx_description
1 polymer ?
#
loop_
_entity_poly.entity_id
_entity_poly.type
_entity_poly.pdbx_seq_one_letter_code
_entity_poly.pdbx_strand_id
1 'polypeptide(L)'
;MPWWATLYFVFFAGFLAAWLKSEFKDRPERPYMAIELISEICLIVVALGYWLAPVRSTLGAASPFLFIAGLAWLLVSSERGRRQYEPDPELSPGFNIASVVLGVALYWLISAPLLYWGFSYGMLGQIASI
;
A
#
# COMPACT_ATOMS: atom_id res chain seq x y z
N MET A 1 15.20 -0.49 -14.79
CA MET A 1 14.18 -1.25 -14.04
C MET A 1 13.97 -2.59 -14.72
N PRO A 2 14.01 -3.71 -13.99
CA PRO A 2 13.80 -5.04 -14.57
C PRO A 2 12.32 -5.27 -14.92
N TRP A 3 12.05 -6.09 -15.95
CA TRP A 3 10.70 -6.31 -16.49
C TRP A 3 9.71 -6.85 -15.45
N TRP A 4 10.16 -7.71 -14.54
CA TRP A 4 9.32 -8.29 -13.49
C TRP A 4 8.84 -7.22 -12.49
N ALA A 5 9.63 -6.17 -12.24
CA ALA A 5 9.22 -5.07 -11.37
C ALA A 5 8.11 -4.26 -12.06
N THR A 6 8.22 -4.07 -13.37
CA THR A 6 7.16 -3.41 -14.16
C THR A 6 5.86 -4.20 -14.06
N LEU A 7 5.91 -5.52 -14.25
CA LEU A 7 4.74 -6.37 -14.08
C LEU A 7 4.16 -6.25 -12.68
N TYR A 8 5.00 -6.27 -11.64
CA TYR A 8 4.56 -6.10 -10.26
C TYR A 8 3.80 -4.77 -10.07
N PHE A 9 4.32 -3.63 -10.53
CA PHE A 9 3.62 -2.35 -10.37
C PHE A 9 2.31 -2.30 -11.18
N VAL A 10 2.26 -2.93 -12.36
CA VAL A 10 1.03 -3.04 -13.15
C VAL A 10 -0.01 -3.88 -12.40
N PHE A 11 0.39 -5.02 -11.83
CA PHE A 11 -0.49 -5.86 -11.01
C PHE A 11 -0.94 -5.15 -9.75
N PHE A 12 -0.04 -4.46 -9.04
CA PHE A 12 -0.34 -3.70 -7.83
C PHE A 12 -1.33 -2.57 -8.13
N ALA A 13 -1.09 -1.80 -9.19
CA ALA A 13 -2.01 -0.74 -9.63
C ALA A 13 -3.39 -1.29 -10.01
N GLY A 14 -3.42 -2.44 -10.70
CA GLY A 14 -4.67 -3.14 -11.01
C GLY A 14 -5.43 -3.61 -9.77
N PHE A 15 -4.70 -4.18 -8.79
CA PHE A 15 -5.26 -4.57 -7.50
C PHE A 15 -5.82 -3.36 -6.74
N LEU A 16 -5.04 -2.27 -6.63
CA LEU A 16 -5.44 -1.03 -5.99
C LEU A 16 -6.70 -0.43 -6.65
N ALA A 17 -6.75 -0.42 -7.99
CA ALA A 17 -7.91 0.06 -8.74
C ALA A 17 -9.17 -0.81 -8.52
N ALA A 18 -9.01 -2.14 -8.48
CA ALA A 18 -10.10 -3.06 -8.20
C ALA A 18 -10.63 -2.89 -6.77
N TRP A 19 -9.73 -2.74 -5.81
CA TRP A 19 -10.06 -2.52 -4.40
C TRP A 19 -10.76 -1.16 -4.20
N LEU A 20 -10.23 -0.07 -4.77
CA LEU A 20 -10.88 1.25 -4.77
C LEU A 20 -12.29 1.19 -5.38
N LYS A 21 -12.47 0.47 -6.50
CA LYS A 21 -13.78 0.31 -7.13
C LYS A 21 -14.80 -0.35 -6.19
N SER A 22 -14.36 -1.30 -5.36
CA SER A 22 -15.22 -1.91 -4.34
C SER A 22 -15.56 -0.91 -3.23
N GLU A 23 -14.57 -0.22 -2.69
CA GLU A 23 -14.74 0.80 -1.63
C GLU A 23 -15.73 1.90 -2.04
N PHE A 24 -15.61 2.44 -3.27
CA PHE A 24 -16.51 3.46 -3.79
C PHE A 24 -17.97 3.01 -3.88
N LYS A 25 -18.23 1.71 -4.04
CA LYS A 25 -19.57 1.16 -4.12
C LYS A 25 -20.20 1.04 -2.72
N ASP A 26 -19.38 0.69 -1.73
CA ASP A 26 -19.87 0.29 -0.41
C ASP A 26 -19.76 1.40 0.66
N ARG A 27 -18.98 2.48 0.43
CA ARG A 27 -18.73 3.53 1.44
C ARG A 27 -18.71 4.99 0.92
N PRO A 28 -19.40 5.94 1.58
CA PRO A 28 -19.44 7.34 1.16
C PRO A 28 -18.41 8.27 1.83
N GLU A 29 -17.52 7.81 2.71
CA GLU A 29 -16.53 8.67 3.40
C GLU A 29 -15.36 9.09 2.48
N ARG A 30 -15.66 9.99 1.53
CA ARG A 30 -14.72 10.52 0.52
C ARG A 30 -13.36 11.00 1.07
N PRO A 31 -13.27 11.69 2.23
CA PRO A 31 -11.98 12.16 2.74
C PRO A 31 -11.04 11.03 3.14
N TYR A 32 -11.58 9.96 3.72
CA TYR A 32 -10.78 8.83 4.20
C TYR A 32 -10.13 8.08 3.02
N MET A 33 -10.94 7.76 2.02
CA MET A 33 -10.48 7.09 0.80
C MET A 33 -9.47 7.93 0.01
N ALA A 34 -9.61 9.27 0.04
CA ALA A 34 -8.60 10.16 -0.54
C ALA A 34 -7.25 10.06 0.17
N ILE A 35 -7.24 10.05 1.51
CA ILE A 35 -5.98 9.91 2.28
C ILE A 35 -5.36 8.53 2.04
N GLU A 36 -6.18 7.49 1.94
CA GLU A 36 -5.71 6.13 1.66
C GLU A 36 -5.08 6.00 0.28
N LEU A 37 -5.72 6.56 -0.75
CA LEU A 37 -5.14 6.64 -2.08
C LEU A 37 -3.83 7.45 -2.10
N ILE A 38 -3.79 8.58 -1.39
CA ILE A 38 -2.57 9.39 -1.28
C ILE A 38 -1.44 8.58 -0.62
N SER A 39 -1.74 7.87 0.45
CA SER A 39 -0.78 7.00 1.15
C SER A 39 -0.18 5.94 0.22
N GLU A 40 -1.02 5.23 -0.52
CA GLU A 40 -0.60 4.21 -1.47
C GLU A 40 0.24 4.79 -2.61
N ILE A 41 -0.17 5.94 -3.14
CA ILE A 41 0.62 6.67 -4.14
C ILE A 41 1.99 7.06 -3.56
N CYS A 42 2.06 7.56 -2.33
CA CYS A 42 3.32 7.87 -1.68
C CYS A 42 4.23 6.64 -1.59
N LEU A 43 3.70 5.49 -1.16
CA LEU A 43 4.46 4.24 -1.08
C LEU A 43 4.95 3.77 -2.46
N ILE A 44 4.09 3.81 -3.48
CA ILE A 44 4.46 3.48 -4.86
C ILE A 44 5.56 4.40 -5.38
N VAL A 45 5.40 5.71 -5.21
CA VAL A 45 6.35 6.71 -5.70
C VAL A 45 7.71 6.54 -5.02
N VAL A 46 7.74 6.31 -3.70
CA VAL A 46 9.01 6.02 -3.00
C VAL A 46 9.60 4.70 -3.49
N ALA A 47 8.81 3.63 -3.64
CA ALA A 47 9.29 2.35 -4.15
C ALA A 47 9.86 2.46 -5.58
N LEU A 48 9.26 3.29 -6.44
CA LEU A 48 9.77 3.59 -7.78
C LEU A 48 11.16 4.26 -7.75
N GLY A 49 11.46 5.06 -6.72
CA GLY A 49 12.79 5.66 -6.51
C GLY A 49 13.92 4.63 -6.34
N TYR A 50 13.59 3.39 -5.95
CA TYR A 50 14.56 2.28 -5.94
C TYR A 50 15.06 1.95 -7.35
N TRP A 51 14.17 1.96 -8.35
CA TRP A 51 14.50 1.54 -9.72
C TRP A 51 14.74 2.68 -10.70
N LEU A 52 14.12 3.85 -10.49
CA LEU A 52 14.09 4.97 -11.42
C LEU A 52 14.90 6.15 -10.88
N ALA A 53 16.03 6.45 -11.53
CA ALA A 53 16.89 7.58 -11.17
C ALA A 53 16.17 8.95 -11.18
N PRO A 54 15.27 9.27 -12.13
CA PRO A 54 14.54 10.53 -12.10
C PRO A 54 13.68 10.69 -10.84
N VAL A 55 12.94 9.65 -10.46
CA VAL A 55 12.12 9.64 -9.23
C VAL A 55 12.99 9.84 -8.01
N ARG A 56 14.15 9.17 -7.97
CA ARG A 56 15.13 9.33 -6.90
C ARG A 56 15.65 10.76 -6.76
N SER A 57 16.00 11.41 -7.87
CA SER A 57 16.48 12.79 -7.86
C SER A 57 15.38 13.78 -7.46
N THR A 58 14.13 13.52 -7.85
CA THR A 58 12.99 14.38 -7.52
C THR A 58 12.59 14.28 -6.05
N LEU A 59 12.57 13.07 -5.49
CA LEU A 59 12.15 12.86 -4.09
C LEU A 59 13.21 13.32 -3.10
N GLY A 60 14.49 13.01 -3.37
CA GLY A 60 15.61 13.41 -2.51
C GLY A 60 15.33 13.18 -1.02
N ALA A 61 15.53 14.23 -0.22
CA ALA A 61 15.34 14.20 1.23
C ALA A 61 13.87 14.06 1.69
N ALA A 62 12.88 14.23 0.80
CA ALA A 62 11.48 14.03 1.12
C ALA A 62 11.10 12.53 1.19
N SER A 63 11.88 11.66 0.55
CA SER A 63 11.61 10.21 0.48
C SER A 63 11.36 9.51 1.84
N PRO A 64 12.15 9.72 2.91
CA PRO A 64 11.87 9.10 4.21
C PRO A 64 10.53 9.55 4.81
N PHE A 65 10.18 10.84 4.69
CA PHE A 65 8.94 11.38 5.24
C PHE A 65 7.71 10.82 4.51
N LEU A 66 7.78 10.72 3.18
CA LEU A 66 6.72 10.13 2.37
C LEU A 66 6.55 8.64 2.66
N PHE A 67 7.66 7.92 2.87
CA PHE A 67 7.62 6.51 3.25
C PHE A 67 6.96 6.32 4.62
N ILE A 68 7.39 7.08 5.63
CA ILE A 68 6.84 7.00 6.99
C ILE A 68 5.37 7.39 7.01
N ALA A 69 4.98 8.46 6.31
CA ALA A 69 3.59 8.89 6.23
C ALA A 69 2.70 7.82 5.57
N GLY A 70 3.17 7.26 4.45
CA GLY A 70 2.46 6.18 3.76
C GLY A 70 2.34 4.93 4.63
N LEU A 71 3.44 4.51 5.26
CA LEU A 71 3.46 3.34 6.13
C LEU A 71 2.59 3.53 7.38
N ALA A 72 2.61 4.71 8.00
CA ALA A 72 1.77 5.00 9.16
C ALA A 72 0.29 4.90 8.81
N TRP A 73 -0.12 5.45 7.65
CA TRP A 73 -1.50 5.35 7.21
C TRP A 73 -1.88 3.93 6.80
N LEU A 74 -0.99 3.19 6.14
CA LEU A 74 -1.17 1.77 5.80
C LEU A 74 -1.49 0.92 7.04
N LEU A 75 -0.80 1.18 8.15
CA LEU A 75 -1.03 0.49 9.42
C LEU A 75 -2.40 0.85 10.01
N VAL A 76 -2.78 2.13 9.94
CA VAL A 76 -4.08 2.61 10.41
C VAL A 76 -5.22 2.03 9.57
N SER A 77 -5.10 2.00 8.24
CA SER A 77 -6.12 1.43 7.37
C SER A 77 -6.28 -0.07 7.56
N SER A 78 -5.17 -0.80 7.72
CA SER A 78 -5.19 -2.24 8.01
C SER A 78 -5.95 -2.56 9.30
N GLU A 79 -5.74 -1.79 10.38
CA GLU A 79 -6.45 -2.00 11.64
C GLU A 79 -7.94 -1.59 11.55
N ARG A 80 -8.28 -0.56 10.77
CA ARG A 80 -9.69 -0.19 10.54
C ARG A 80 -10.42 -1.23 9.70
N GLY A 81 -9.79 -1.74 8.64
CA GLY A 81 -10.31 -2.83 7.82
C GLY A 81 -10.67 -4.03 8.71
N ARG A 82 -9.76 -4.44 9.60
CA ARG A 82 -10.02 -5.51 10.58
C ARG A 82 -11.25 -5.28 11.45
N ARG A 83 -11.52 -4.03 11.86
CA ARG A 83 -12.66 -3.67 12.73
C ARG A 83 -13.99 -3.56 11.98
N GLN A 84 -13.94 -3.23 10.69
CA GLN A 84 -15.14 -2.95 9.90
C GLN A 84 -15.64 -4.13 9.07
N TYR A 85 -14.90 -5.24 9.01
CA TYR A 85 -15.48 -6.50 8.59
C TYR A 85 -16.45 -6.97 9.68
N GLU A 86 -17.67 -6.43 9.65
CA GLU A 86 -18.80 -7.03 10.32
C GLU A 86 -18.97 -8.46 9.79
N PRO A 87 -19.17 -9.45 10.66
CA PRO A 87 -19.37 -10.82 10.23
C PRO A 87 -20.58 -10.86 9.30
N ASP A 88 -20.37 -11.32 8.07
CA ASP A 88 -21.46 -11.55 7.13
C ASP A 88 -22.42 -12.57 7.78
N PRO A 89 -23.69 -12.20 8.03
CA PRO A 89 -24.63 -13.09 8.70
C PRO A 89 -24.92 -14.37 7.90
N GLU A 90 -24.59 -14.40 6.61
CA GLU A 90 -24.74 -15.58 5.75
C GLU A 90 -23.57 -16.57 5.87
N LEU A 91 -22.44 -16.15 6.43
CA LEU A 91 -21.24 -16.98 6.57
C LEU A 91 -21.09 -17.50 8.00
N SER A 92 -20.68 -18.77 8.12
CA SER A 92 -20.33 -19.33 9.43
C SER A 92 -19.22 -18.50 10.10
N PRO A 93 -19.24 -18.31 11.44
CA PRO A 93 -18.28 -17.47 12.14
C PRO A 93 -16.81 -17.80 11.84
N GLY A 94 -16.48 -19.08 11.68
CA GLY A 94 -15.14 -19.53 11.32
C GLY A 94 -14.71 -19.14 9.90
N PHE A 95 -15.63 -19.17 8.94
CA PHE A 95 -15.35 -18.82 7.55
C PHE A 95 -15.20 -17.30 7.38
N ASN A 96 -15.96 -16.50 8.14
CA ASN A 96 -15.81 -15.04 8.20
C ASN A 96 -14.44 -14.61 8.72
N ILE A 97 -13.96 -15.23 9.81
CA ILE A 97 -12.64 -14.91 10.34
C ILE A 97 -11.56 -15.32 9.34
N ALA A 98 -11.70 -16.49 8.72
CA ALA A 98 -10.75 -16.98 7.72
C ALA A 98 -10.66 -16.05 6.51
N SER A 99 -11.78 -15.56 5.97
CA SER A 99 -11.79 -14.65 4.81
C SER A 99 -11.12 -13.31 5.12
N VAL A 100 -11.38 -12.74 6.29
CA VAL A 100 -10.74 -11.48 6.73
C VAL A 100 -9.23 -11.67 6.90
N VAL A 101 -8.81 -12.73 7.59
CA VAL A 101 -7.38 -13.04 7.78
C VAL A 101 -6.69 -13.27 6.44
N LEU A 102 -7.32 -14.00 5.52
CA LEU A 102 -6.77 -14.27 4.20
C LEU A 102 -6.65 -12.98 3.37
N GLY A 103 -7.67 -12.11 3.41
CA GLY A 103 -7.65 -10.82 2.72
C GLY A 103 -6.54 -9.90 3.23
N VAL A 104 -6.40 -9.77 4.55
CA VAL A 104 -5.31 -9.01 5.17
C VAL A 104 -3.95 -9.62 4.81
N ALA A 105 -3.79 -10.94 4.88
CA ALA A 105 -2.53 -11.60 4.53
C ALA A 105 -2.16 -11.41 3.06
N LEU A 106 -3.13 -11.52 2.14
CA LEU A 106 -2.94 -11.25 0.71
C LEU A 106 -2.49 -9.81 0.46
N TYR A 107 -3.13 -8.85 1.13
CA TYR A 107 -2.75 -7.45 1.04
C TYR A 107 -1.32 -7.22 1.50
N TRP A 108 -0.93 -7.75 2.67
CA TRP A 108 0.45 -7.66 3.16
C TRP A 108 1.45 -8.34 2.24
N LEU A 109 1.11 -9.49 1.68
CA LEU A 109 1.97 -10.21 0.74
C LEU A 109 2.21 -9.39 -0.54
N ILE A 110 1.16 -8.78 -1.07
CA ILE A 110 1.22 -7.93 -2.27
C ILE A 110 1.99 -6.64 -1.98
N SER A 111 1.81 -6.04 -0.80
CA SER A 111 2.47 -4.79 -0.40
C SER A 111 3.92 -4.98 0.09
N ALA A 112 4.33 -6.19 0.48
CA ALA A 112 5.67 -6.43 1.04
C ALA A 112 6.84 -6.03 0.10
N PRO A 113 6.83 -6.35 -1.21
CA PRO A 113 7.86 -5.86 -2.13
C PRO A 113 7.89 -4.33 -2.24
N LEU A 114 6.71 -3.68 -2.26
CA LEU A 114 6.56 -2.23 -2.25
C LEU A 114 7.26 -1.62 -1.03
N LEU A 115 6.99 -2.18 0.14
CA LEU A 115 7.55 -1.74 1.42
C LEU A 115 9.06 -1.96 1.47
N TYR A 116 9.54 -3.10 0.98
CA TYR A 116 10.97 -3.40 0.93
C TYR A 116 11.73 -2.42 0.04
N TRP A 117 11.26 -2.15 -1.18
CA TRP A 117 11.93 -1.18 -2.08
C TRP A 117 11.78 0.25 -1.58
N GLY A 118 10.61 0.59 -1.05
CA GLY A 118 10.35 1.89 -0.44
C GLY A 118 11.28 2.16 0.72
N PHE A 119 11.47 1.19 1.63
CA PHE A 119 12.42 1.27 2.74
C PHE A 119 13.87 1.35 2.26
N SER A 120 14.24 0.48 1.31
CA SER A 120 15.61 0.44 0.77
C SER A 120 16.02 1.77 0.16
N TYR A 121 15.11 2.45 -0.54
CA TYR A 121 15.39 3.77 -1.10
C TYR A 121 15.19 4.90 -0.09
N GLY A 122 14.01 4.99 0.50
CA GLY A 122 13.60 6.12 1.35
C GLY A 122 14.34 6.20 2.68
N MET A 123 14.80 5.06 3.22
CA MET A 123 15.52 5.02 4.50
C MET A 123 17.01 4.73 4.32
N LEU A 124 17.37 3.66 3.61
CA LEU A 124 18.78 3.24 3.50
C LEU A 124 19.55 4.04 2.44
N GLY A 125 18.91 4.35 1.31
CA GLY A 125 19.54 5.07 0.20
C GLY A 125 20.02 6.48 0.54
N GLN A 126 19.37 7.15 1.50
CA GLN A 126 19.78 8.47 1.99
C GLN A 126 20.96 8.39 2.96
N ILE A 127 21.02 7.34 3.79
CA ILE A 127 22.12 7.14 4.75
C ILE A 127 23.45 6.91 4.02
N ALA A 128 23.43 6.26 2.85
CA ALA A 128 24.63 6.01 2.05
C ALA A 128 25.12 7.23 1.24
N SER A 129 24.35 8.32 1.19
CA SER A 129 24.69 9.54 0.44
C SER A 129 25.23 10.69 1.31
N ILE A 130 25.32 10.48 2.63
CA ILE A 130 25.92 11.39 3.62
C ILE A 130 27.33 10.91 3.92
#